data_AF-A0A3D4CXW7-F1
#
_entry.id   AF-A0A3D4CXW7-F1
#
_cell.length_a   1.000
_cell.length_b   1.000
_cell.length_c   1.000
_cell.angle_alpha   90.00
_cell.angle_beta   90.00
_cell.angle_gamma   90.00
#
_symmetry.space_group_name_H-M   'P 1'
#
loop_
_entity.id
_entity.type
_entity.pdbx_description
1 polymer ?
#
loop_
_entity_poly.entity_id
_entity_poly.type
_entity_poly.pdbx_seq_one_letter_code
_entity_poly.pdbx_strand_id
1 'polypeptide(L)'
;MKMFAFAGGSWTGGDSGTMAPNSRDSGTSGRQGRDAYLDELCADSAIPETPVITDLSEPGYPANGLRFASSPFSDNSGSFGAMEYRVAHHAPYTRGDNTPFPFEWSATWETGELSAFTPDIRPPASAVRGGQTYRARVRHMDNSGRWSHWSDPLEFQASNPPASAYQENLVISEIMYNPSGPDDTEYLELHNIGPDPLDLTDVRFTKGIDYDFETGTVLASGAYLLVVRNRSAFEERYGSDLPVAGEYLNEEESRLENDGERIKITLGTFPIHNFVYDDNVPWPEEADAGGFAMELMRTSDNSSSAPLDPLGHGIATNWRLGGSPGSASSQTFEGSDPLDDSDQDGLPAFLEHALGSDNLNPLSGPELISAGRQNGALTFSFQRKLSADDVRFTVEVSRDLILWTNETTLVSETAGNEGTSIVTYTPTLEEDNDSRLFMRLRATLVDPLP
;
A
#
# COMPACT_ATOMS: atom_id res chain seq x y z
N MET A 1 -19.07 -8.60 -38.23
CA MET A 1 -20.37 -8.71 -38.91
C MET A 1 -20.12 -9.25 -40.33
N LYS A 2 -20.66 -10.43 -40.65
CA LYS A 2 -20.48 -11.11 -41.95
C LYS A 2 -21.14 -10.30 -43.07
N MET A 3 -20.38 -9.82 -44.03
CA MET A 3 -20.89 -9.21 -45.27
C MET A 3 -20.12 -9.77 -46.47
N PHE A 4 -20.38 -11.02 -46.84
CA PHE A 4 -20.13 -11.53 -48.19
C PHE A 4 -21.24 -12.55 -48.52
N ALA A 5 -22.40 -12.02 -48.90
CA ALA A 5 -23.40 -12.79 -49.61
C ALA A 5 -23.17 -12.57 -51.11
N PHE A 6 -22.54 -13.55 -51.77
CA PHE A 6 -22.63 -13.67 -53.22
C PHE A 6 -23.84 -14.54 -53.55
N ALA A 7 -24.81 -13.94 -54.23
CA ALA A 7 -25.85 -14.68 -54.92
C ALA A 7 -25.28 -15.31 -56.19
N GLY A 8 -25.54 -16.60 -56.41
CA GLY A 8 -25.60 -17.19 -57.75
C GLY A 8 -24.31 -17.75 -58.37
N GLY A 9 -23.26 -18.05 -57.61
CA GLY A 9 -22.13 -18.84 -58.09
C GLY A 9 -22.08 -20.20 -57.42
N SER A 10 -22.08 -21.29 -58.20
CA SER A 10 -21.63 -22.60 -57.71
C SER A 10 -20.23 -22.43 -57.12
N TRP A 11 -20.07 -22.64 -55.82
CA TRP A 11 -18.74 -22.65 -55.20
C TRP A 11 -17.99 -23.88 -55.72
N THR A 12 -17.00 -23.70 -56.58
CA THR A 12 -16.07 -24.77 -56.95
C THR A 12 -15.09 -24.97 -55.81
N GLY A 13 -15.56 -25.60 -54.74
CA GLY A 13 -14.72 -26.46 -53.91
C GLY A 13 -14.42 -27.67 -54.77
N GLY A 14 -13.46 -27.51 -55.68
CA GLY A 14 -13.26 -28.41 -56.80
C GLY A 14 -11.79 -28.79 -56.94
N ASP A 15 -11.54 -30.08 -56.98
CA ASP A 15 -10.31 -30.73 -57.45
C ASP A 15 -10.17 -30.54 -58.98
N SER A 16 -10.28 -29.30 -59.46
CA SER A 16 -9.92 -28.97 -60.83
C SER A 16 -8.41 -29.19 -60.89
N GLY A 17 -7.98 -30.31 -61.48
CA GLY A 17 -6.61 -30.83 -61.46
C GLY A 17 -5.49 -29.91 -61.96
N THR A 18 -5.79 -28.63 -62.17
CA THR A 18 -4.93 -27.48 -62.43
C THR A 18 -4.44 -26.77 -61.15
N MET A 19 -4.95 -27.09 -59.96
CA MET A 19 -4.44 -26.53 -58.69
C MET A 19 -3.23 -27.31 -58.17
N ALA A 20 -2.32 -26.60 -57.48
CA ALA A 20 -1.20 -27.22 -56.77
C ALA A 20 -1.73 -28.34 -55.82
N PRO A 21 -1.04 -29.49 -55.69
CA PRO A 21 -1.60 -30.67 -55.00
C PRO A 21 -2.09 -30.41 -53.57
N ASN A 22 -1.47 -29.47 -52.86
CA ASN A 22 -1.80 -29.00 -51.51
C ASN A 22 -3.09 -28.16 -51.41
N SER A 23 -3.49 -27.50 -52.50
CA SER A 23 -4.66 -26.61 -52.58
C SER A 23 -5.98 -27.35 -52.84
N ARG A 24 -5.92 -28.68 -53.01
CA ARG A 24 -7.07 -29.53 -53.32
C ARG A 24 -7.84 -29.82 -52.04
N ASP A 25 -9.00 -29.21 -51.90
CA ASP A 25 -9.85 -29.35 -50.71
C ASP A 25 -10.45 -30.77 -50.62
N SER A 26 -10.06 -31.52 -49.58
CA SER A 26 -10.62 -32.83 -49.24
C SER A 26 -11.68 -32.78 -48.14
N GLY A 27 -12.10 -31.57 -47.74
CA GLY A 27 -13.05 -31.35 -46.65
C GLY A 27 -12.49 -31.57 -45.25
N THR A 28 -11.16 -31.75 -45.12
CA THR A 28 -10.46 -31.95 -43.85
C THR A 28 -9.52 -30.77 -43.58
N SER A 29 -9.89 -29.86 -42.68
CA SER A 29 -9.09 -28.67 -42.34
C SER A 29 -7.70 -29.06 -41.81
N GLY A 30 -6.68 -28.28 -42.20
CA GLY A 30 -5.30 -28.42 -41.74
C GLY A 30 -4.47 -29.53 -42.40
N ARG A 31 -4.99 -30.23 -43.43
CA ARG A 31 -4.20 -31.23 -44.20
C ARG A 31 -4.15 -30.95 -45.69
N GLN A 32 -5.20 -30.41 -46.28
CA GLN A 32 -5.31 -30.03 -47.69
C GLN A 32 -6.37 -28.94 -47.83
N GLY A 33 -6.27 -28.09 -48.86
CA GLY A 33 -7.18 -26.97 -49.07
C GLY A 33 -6.48 -25.62 -48.94
N ARG A 34 -7.27 -24.54 -48.96
CA ARG A 34 -6.72 -23.17 -49.00
C ARG A 34 -6.06 -22.74 -47.68
N ASP A 35 -6.47 -23.30 -46.55
CA ASP A 35 -5.81 -23.13 -45.24
C ASP A 35 -4.42 -23.76 -45.25
N ALA A 36 -4.30 -25.03 -45.62
CA ALA A 36 -3.02 -25.73 -45.72
C ALA A 36 -2.05 -25.10 -46.74
N TYR A 37 -2.58 -24.58 -47.86
CA TYR A 37 -1.78 -23.84 -48.83
C TYR A 37 -1.28 -22.49 -48.30
N LEU A 38 -2.08 -21.78 -47.51
CA LEU A 38 -1.65 -20.55 -46.85
C LEU A 38 -0.60 -20.82 -45.77
N ASP A 39 -0.74 -21.92 -45.02
CA ASP A 39 0.27 -22.35 -44.05
C ASP A 39 1.60 -22.69 -44.74
N GLU A 40 1.57 -23.36 -45.90
CA GLU A 40 2.77 -23.66 -46.69
C GLU A 40 3.43 -22.40 -47.29
N LEU A 41 2.64 -21.44 -47.80
CA LEU A 41 3.17 -20.17 -48.29
C LEU A 41 3.76 -19.29 -47.16
N CYS A 42 3.26 -19.45 -45.94
CA CYS A 42 3.74 -18.76 -44.75
C CYS A 42 4.83 -19.53 -43.99
N ALA A 43 5.16 -20.75 -44.43
CA ALA A 43 6.18 -21.56 -43.78
C ALA A 43 7.58 -20.99 -44.09
N ASP A 44 8.21 -20.42 -43.07
CA ASP A 44 9.60 -19.99 -43.11
C ASP A 44 10.41 -20.98 -42.29
N SER A 45 11.06 -21.94 -42.95
CA SER A 45 11.90 -22.96 -42.28
C SER A 45 13.17 -22.38 -41.65
N ALA A 46 13.40 -21.08 -41.82
CA ALA A 46 14.59 -20.42 -41.34
C ALA A 46 14.33 -19.52 -40.12
N ILE A 47 13.09 -19.46 -39.59
CA ILE A 47 12.87 -18.93 -38.24
C ILE A 47 13.47 -19.88 -37.19
N PRO A 48 13.85 -19.37 -36.00
CA PRO A 48 14.29 -20.22 -34.91
C PRO A 48 13.22 -21.23 -34.48
N GLU A 49 13.67 -22.37 -33.94
CA GLU A 49 12.77 -23.40 -33.40
C GLU A 49 11.94 -22.82 -32.25
N THR A 50 10.66 -23.21 -32.17
CA THR A 50 9.75 -22.74 -31.11
C THR A 50 10.26 -23.18 -29.74
N PRO A 51 10.55 -22.26 -28.81
CA PRO A 51 11.04 -22.63 -27.50
C PRO A 51 9.94 -23.25 -26.63
N VAL A 52 10.36 -23.95 -25.57
CA VAL A 52 9.47 -24.49 -24.54
C VAL A 52 9.58 -23.62 -23.29
N ILE A 53 8.44 -23.19 -22.75
CA ILE A 53 8.36 -22.55 -21.44
C ILE A 53 8.14 -23.61 -20.34
N THR A 54 8.88 -23.49 -19.24
CA THR A 54 8.77 -24.38 -18.08
C THR A 54 8.39 -23.56 -16.85
N ASP A 55 7.45 -24.08 -16.06
CA ASP A 55 7.06 -23.49 -14.79
C ASP A 55 8.05 -23.82 -13.68
N LEU A 56 8.54 -22.78 -13.00
CA LEU A 56 9.38 -22.86 -11.81
C LEU A 56 8.79 -22.04 -10.65
N SER A 57 7.51 -21.68 -10.74
CA SER A 57 6.81 -20.83 -9.78
C SER A 57 6.62 -21.54 -8.43
N GLU A 58 6.43 -20.74 -7.39
CA GLU A 58 6.07 -21.25 -6.07
C GLU A 58 4.68 -21.92 -6.09
N PRO A 59 4.45 -22.96 -5.25
CA PRO A 59 3.16 -23.62 -5.17
C PRO A 59 2.01 -22.63 -4.91
N GLY A 60 0.97 -22.69 -5.74
CA GLY A 60 -0.19 -21.79 -5.63
C GLY A 60 -0.05 -20.48 -6.42
N TYR A 61 1.05 -20.27 -7.13
CA TYR A 61 1.29 -19.12 -8.01
C TYR A 61 1.00 -17.76 -7.34
N PRO A 62 1.56 -17.49 -6.13
CA PRO A 62 1.45 -16.15 -5.55
C PRO A 62 2.09 -15.15 -6.51
N ALA A 63 1.51 -13.95 -6.60
CA ALA A 63 1.93 -12.95 -7.59
C ALA A 63 3.45 -12.65 -7.57
N ASN A 64 4.06 -12.60 -6.39
CA ASN A 64 5.50 -12.39 -6.17
C ASN A 64 6.36 -13.68 -6.23
N GLY A 65 5.74 -14.85 -6.41
CA GLY A 65 6.42 -16.15 -6.49
C GLY A 65 6.43 -16.74 -7.90
N LEU A 66 6.04 -15.98 -8.93
CA LEU A 66 6.07 -16.43 -10.31
C LEU A 66 7.53 -16.57 -10.81
N ARG A 67 7.81 -17.68 -11.48
CA ARG A 67 9.11 -17.90 -12.13
C ARG A 67 8.98 -18.82 -13.33
N PHE A 68 9.55 -18.42 -14.46
CA PHE A 68 9.48 -19.17 -15.70
C PHE A 68 10.86 -19.40 -16.28
N ALA A 69 11.09 -20.55 -16.90
CA ALA A 69 12.30 -20.85 -17.63
C ALA A 69 12.03 -21.11 -19.11
N SER A 70 13.02 -20.80 -19.95
CA SER A 70 13.01 -21.10 -21.37
C SER A 70 13.95 -22.27 -21.67
N SER A 71 13.61 -23.08 -22.66
CA SER A 71 14.56 -24.01 -23.27
C SER A 71 15.76 -23.26 -23.87
N PRO A 72 16.93 -23.90 -24.04
CA PRO A 72 18.03 -23.33 -24.80
C PRO A 72 17.60 -22.89 -26.21
N PHE A 73 18.24 -21.84 -26.73
CA PHE A 73 18.05 -21.42 -28.12
C PHE A 73 18.41 -22.54 -29.09
N SER A 74 17.57 -22.73 -30.11
CA SER A 74 17.79 -23.70 -31.18
C SER A 74 17.35 -23.11 -32.50
N ASP A 75 18.19 -23.25 -33.52
CA ASP A 75 17.93 -22.79 -34.88
C ASP A 75 18.74 -23.67 -35.85
N ASN A 76 18.22 -23.86 -37.05
CA ASN A 76 18.83 -24.64 -38.12
C ASN A 76 20.06 -23.95 -38.74
N SER A 77 20.18 -22.61 -38.63
CA SER A 77 21.26 -21.89 -39.32
C SER A 77 21.79 -20.61 -38.64
N GLY A 78 21.05 -20.01 -37.71
CA GLY A 78 21.44 -18.80 -37.00
C GLY A 78 22.00 -19.04 -35.60
N SER A 79 22.40 -17.94 -34.98
CA SER A 79 22.76 -17.88 -33.56
C SER A 79 21.73 -17.04 -32.81
N PHE A 80 21.69 -17.17 -31.48
CA PHE A 80 20.83 -16.36 -30.63
C PHE A 80 21.05 -14.86 -30.89
N GLY A 81 19.95 -14.14 -31.10
CA GLY A 81 19.91 -12.68 -31.22
C GLY A 81 19.26 -12.04 -29.99
N ALA A 82 18.04 -12.47 -29.65
CA ALA A 82 17.32 -11.99 -28.47
C ALA A 82 16.25 -12.98 -27.99
N MET A 83 15.61 -12.67 -26.88
CA MET A 83 14.42 -13.37 -26.40
C MET A 83 13.42 -12.43 -25.74
N GLU A 84 12.20 -12.94 -25.55
CA GLU A 84 11.14 -12.20 -24.89
C GLU A 84 10.21 -13.15 -24.13
N TYR A 85 9.87 -12.78 -22.90
CA TYR A 85 8.81 -13.42 -22.13
C TYR A 85 7.60 -12.50 -22.06
N ARG A 86 6.41 -13.09 -21.99
CA ARG A 86 5.17 -12.37 -21.75
C ARG A 86 4.24 -13.12 -20.81
N VAL A 87 3.42 -12.37 -20.08
CA VAL A 87 2.28 -12.86 -19.29
C VAL A 87 1.04 -12.10 -19.72
N ALA A 88 -0.03 -12.81 -20.07
CA ALA A 88 -1.29 -12.22 -20.51
C ALA A 88 -2.48 -12.79 -19.74
N HIS A 89 -3.41 -11.93 -19.35
CA HIS A 89 -4.67 -12.33 -18.72
C HIS A 89 -5.49 -13.24 -19.65
N HIS A 90 -6.05 -14.32 -19.10
CA HIS A 90 -6.88 -15.29 -19.78
C HIS A 90 -8.26 -15.38 -19.10
N ALA A 91 -9.29 -14.85 -19.76
CA ALA A 91 -10.68 -14.97 -19.31
C ALA A 91 -11.40 -16.14 -20.01
N PRO A 92 -12.07 -17.05 -19.28
CA PRO A 92 -12.86 -18.11 -19.90
C PRO A 92 -14.05 -17.54 -20.67
N TYR A 93 -14.36 -18.18 -21.79
CA TYR A 93 -15.37 -17.76 -22.76
C TYR A 93 -16.81 -18.05 -22.31
N THR A 94 -17.69 -17.03 -22.31
CA THR A 94 -19.15 -17.24 -22.38
C THR A 94 -19.73 -16.40 -23.52
N ARG A 95 -20.22 -17.05 -24.58
CA ARG A 95 -20.85 -16.37 -25.72
C ARG A 95 -22.25 -15.88 -25.34
N GLY A 96 -22.48 -14.57 -25.31
CA GLY A 96 -23.84 -14.06 -25.08
C GLY A 96 -24.08 -12.57 -25.37
N ASP A 97 -23.17 -11.66 -25.03
CA ASP A 97 -23.57 -10.27 -24.73
C ASP A 97 -22.78 -9.12 -25.40
N ASN A 98 -21.91 -9.40 -26.38
CA ASN A 98 -21.15 -8.37 -27.12
C ASN A 98 -20.25 -7.45 -26.26
N THR A 99 -19.83 -7.88 -25.06
CA THR A 99 -18.79 -7.16 -24.30
C THR A 99 -17.40 -7.28 -24.97
N PRO A 100 -16.53 -6.25 -24.90
CA PRO A 100 -15.18 -6.30 -25.49
C PRO A 100 -14.33 -7.44 -24.91
N PHE A 101 -13.68 -8.19 -25.80
CA PHE A 101 -12.89 -9.39 -25.51
C PHE A 101 -11.40 -9.07 -25.35
N PRO A 102 -10.75 -9.45 -24.23
CA PRO A 102 -9.30 -9.60 -24.21
C PRO A 102 -8.94 -10.97 -24.78
N PHE A 103 -8.50 -11.03 -26.05
CA PHE A 103 -7.63 -12.12 -26.48
C PHE A 103 -6.28 -12.01 -25.74
N GLU A 104 -5.39 -13.01 -25.81
CA GLU A 104 -3.97 -12.87 -25.38
C GLU A 104 -3.17 -11.81 -26.18
N TRP A 105 -3.86 -10.85 -26.82
CA TRP A 105 -3.28 -9.75 -27.58
C TRP A 105 -2.59 -8.74 -26.67
N SER A 106 -3.22 -8.41 -25.54
CA SER A 106 -2.65 -7.47 -24.58
C SER A 106 -1.93 -8.25 -23.47
N ALA A 107 -0.60 -8.24 -23.51
CA ALA A 107 0.19 -8.69 -22.38
C ALA A 107 -0.07 -7.76 -21.18
N THR A 108 -0.20 -8.35 -20.00
CA THR A 108 -0.21 -7.60 -18.73
C THR A 108 1.23 -7.23 -18.34
N TRP A 109 2.18 -8.06 -18.75
CA TRP A 109 3.60 -7.82 -18.57
C TRP A 109 4.41 -8.51 -19.68
N GLU A 110 5.49 -7.87 -20.09
CA GLU A 110 6.48 -8.40 -21.02
C GLU A 110 7.87 -7.89 -20.62
N THR A 111 8.91 -8.67 -20.93
CA THR A 111 10.30 -8.26 -20.65
C THR A 111 10.82 -7.17 -21.58
N GLY A 112 10.12 -6.96 -22.70
CA GLY A 112 10.74 -6.40 -23.90
C GLY A 112 11.82 -7.34 -24.46
N GLU A 113 12.59 -6.83 -25.43
CA GLU A 113 13.66 -7.58 -26.07
C GLU A 113 14.88 -7.72 -25.15
N LEU A 114 15.21 -8.95 -24.79
CA LEU A 114 16.42 -9.30 -24.04
C LEU A 114 17.50 -9.76 -25.01
N SER A 115 18.53 -8.94 -25.21
CA SER A 115 19.65 -9.22 -26.11
C SER A 115 20.65 -10.25 -25.56
N ALA A 116 20.59 -10.54 -24.26
CA ALA A 116 21.31 -11.63 -23.62
C ALA A 116 20.37 -12.82 -23.38
N PHE A 117 20.91 -14.04 -23.51
CA PHE A 117 20.13 -15.23 -23.19
C PHE A 117 19.90 -15.31 -21.68
N THR A 118 18.64 -15.15 -21.28
CA THR A 118 18.16 -15.16 -19.91
C THR A 118 17.34 -16.44 -19.70
N PRO A 119 17.93 -17.52 -19.16
CA PRO A 119 17.28 -18.83 -19.11
C PRO A 119 16.05 -18.87 -18.21
N ASP A 120 15.97 -17.97 -17.22
CA ASP A 120 14.85 -17.86 -16.31
C ASP A 120 14.53 -16.41 -15.94
N ILE A 121 13.26 -16.15 -15.63
CA ILE A 121 12.76 -14.83 -15.28
C ILE A 121 11.78 -14.89 -14.12
N ARG A 122 11.75 -13.84 -13.31
CA ARG A 122 10.74 -13.57 -12.29
C ARG A 122 9.94 -12.35 -12.71
N PRO A 123 8.70 -12.50 -13.21
CA PRO A 123 7.83 -11.36 -13.41
C PRO A 123 7.60 -10.63 -12.08
N PRO A 124 7.47 -9.29 -12.07
CA PRO A 124 7.15 -8.55 -10.87
C PRO A 124 5.76 -8.93 -10.36
N ALA A 125 5.50 -8.80 -9.07
CA ALA A 125 4.19 -9.10 -8.50
C ALA A 125 3.05 -8.23 -9.08
N SER A 126 3.38 -7.10 -9.71
CA SER A 126 2.43 -6.25 -10.45
C SER A 126 1.96 -6.85 -11.78
N ALA A 127 2.65 -7.87 -12.31
CA ALA A 127 2.34 -8.52 -13.59
C ALA A 127 0.99 -9.28 -13.58
N VAL A 128 0.49 -9.63 -12.39
CA VAL A 128 -0.74 -10.42 -12.22
C VAL A 128 -1.58 -9.90 -11.05
N ARG A 129 -2.86 -10.30 -11.03
CA ARG A 129 -3.79 -10.09 -9.92
C ARG A 129 -4.29 -11.44 -9.42
N GLY A 130 -4.35 -11.61 -8.10
CA GLY A 130 -4.85 -12.85 -7.51
C GLY A 130 -6.29 -13.17 -7.92
N GLY A 131 -6.57 -14.46 -8.07
CA GLY A 131 -7.86 -15.00 -8.51
C GLY A 131 -8.06 -15.04 -10.02
N GLN A 132 -7.20 -14.39 -10.81
CA GLN A 132 -7.30 -14.37 -12.27
C GLN A 132 -6.43 -15.45 -12.92
N THR A 133 -6.85 -15.93 -14.09
CA THR A 133 -6.10 -16.92 -14.88
C THR A 133 -5.21 -16.20 -15.90
N TYR A 134 -3.98 -16.67 -16.07
CA TYR A 134 -2.99 -16.10 -16.97
C TYR A 134 -2.35 -17.17 -17.83
N ARG A 135 -1.72 -16.73 -18.92
CA ARG A 135 -0.83 -17.56 -19.73
C ARG A 135 0.51 -16.88 -19.90
N ALA A 136 1.58 -17.61 -19.58
CA ALA A 136 2.95 -17.21 -19.85
C ALA A 136 3.46 -17.86 -21.14
N ARG A 137 4.27 -17.13 -21.90
CA ARG A 137 4.93 -17.62 -23.12
C ARG A 137 6.32 -17.02 -23.29
N VAL A 138 7.17 -17.70 -24.05
CA VAL A 138 8.50 -17.22 -24.46
C VAL A 138 8.67 -17.38 -25.96
N ARG A 139 9.46 -16.49 -26.58
CA ARG A 139 9.93 -16.60 -27.97
C ARG A 139 11.39 -16.17 -28.07
N HIS A 140 12.10 -16.64 -29.10
CA HIS A 140 13.48 -16.27 -29.38
C HIS A 140 13.61 -15.60 -30.74
N MET A 141 14.63 -14.76 -30.90
CA MET A 141 15.03 -14.13 -32.14
C MET A 141 16.41 -14.65 -32.54
N ASP A 142 16.62 -14.97 -33.82
CA ASP A 142 17.97 -15.22 -34.36
C ASP A 142 18.73 -13.91 -34.61
N ASN A 143 20.02 -14.04 -34.92
CA ASN A 143 20.89 -12.92 -35.30
C ASN A 143 20.54 -12.23 -36.63
N SER A 144 19.57 -12.75 -37.39
CA SER A 144 19.06 -12.12 -38.61
C SER A 144 17.82 -11.25 -38.36
N GLY A 145 17.29 -11.28 -37.14
CA GLY A 145 16.11 -10.53 -36.72
C GLY A 145 14.79 -11.30 -36.90
N ARG A 146 14.83 -12.61 -37.16
CA ARG A 146 13.62 -13.44 -37.28
C ARG A 146 13.23 -14.00 -35.93
N TRP A 147 11.96 -13.83 -35.58
CA TRP A 147 11.38 -14.38 -34.37
C TRP A 147 10.81 -15.77 -34.60
N SER A 148 11.02 -16.67 -33.64
CA SER A 148 10.29 -17.93 -33.53
C SER A 148 8.80 -17.66 -33.30
N HIS A 149 7.99 -18.71 -33.40
CA HIS A 149 6.67 -18.67 -32.79
C HIS A 149 6.80 -18.52 -31.26
N TRP A 150 5.74 -18.02 -30.63
CA TRP A 150 5.59 -18.14 -29.19
C TRP A 150 5.46 -19.61 -28.79
N SER A 151 6.03 -19.98 -27.66
CA SER A 151 5.86 -21.29 -27.04
C SER A 151 4.38 -21.66 -26.89
N ASP A 152 4.13 -22.96 -26.68
CA ASP A 152 2.87 -23.40 -26.11
C ASP A 152 2.59 -22.64 -24.79
N PRO A 153 1.32 -22.31 -24.51
CA PRO A 153 0.98 -21.52 -23.34
C PRO A 153 1.18 -22.32 -22.06
N LEU A 154 1.86 -21.72 -21.09
CA LEU A 154 1.81 -22.16 -19.70
C LEU A 154 0.65 -21.44 -19.01
N GLU A 155 -0.45 -22.14 -18.76
CA GLU A 155 -1.63 -21.61 -18.09
C GLU A 155 -1.58 -21.83 -16.57
N PHE A 156 -1.89 -20.80 -15.80
CA PHE A 156 -1.95 -20.85 -14.34
C PHE A 156 -2.98 -19.86 -13.79
N GLN A 157 -3.48 -20.10 -12.58
CA GLN A 157 -4.30 -19.14 -11.85
C GLN A 157 -3.44 -18.48 -10.77
N ALA A 158 -3.24 -17.17 -10.88
CA ALA A 158 -2.46 -16.43 -9.90
C ALA A 158 -3.23 -16.33 -8.57
N SER A 159 -2.52 -16.38 -7.45
CA SER A 159 -3.05 -16.05 -6.13
C SER A 159 -2.49 -14.70 -5.64
N ASN A 160 -3.11 -14.15 -4.59
CA ASN A 160 -2.57 -12.96 -3.95
C ASN A 160 -1.18 -13.28 -3.39
N PRO A 161 -0.24 -12.32 -3.39
CA PRO A 161 1.02 -12.51 -2.71
C PRO A 161 0.78 -12.72 -1.20
N PRO A 162 1.67 -13.44 -0.49
CA PRO A 162 1.58 -13.64 0.95
C PRO A 162 1.86 -12.31 1.68
N ALA A 163 0.81 -11.52 1.88
CA ALA A 163 0.90 -10.15 2.40
C ALA A 163 0.69 -10.04 3.92
N SER A 164 0.37 -11.13 4.63
CA SER A 164 -0.01 -11.08 6.05
C SER A 164 1.08 -10.45 6.93
N ALA A 165 2.35 -10.83 6.73
CA ALA A 165 3.47 -10.25 7.47
C ALA A 165 3.57 -8.72 7.27
N TYR A 166 3.28 -8.21 6.08
CA TYR A 166 3.27 -6.78 5.78
C TYR A 166 2.04 -6.11 6.39
N GLN A 167 0.87 -6.72 6.28
CA GLN A 167 -0.38 -6.20 6.84
C GLN A 167 -0.36 -6.14 8.37
N GLU A 168 0.36 -7.04 9.02
CA GLU A 168 0.47 -7.11 10.47
C GLU A 168 1.64 -6.29 11.03
N ASN A 169 2.71 -6.08 10.26
CA ASN A 169 3.96 -5.53 10.80
C ASN A 169 4.55 -4.32 10.07
N LEU A 170 4.17 -4.05 8.80
CA LEU A 170 4.62 -2.84 8.10
C LEU A 170 3.67 -1.69 8.42
N VAL A 171 4.12 -0.71 9.18
CA VAL A 171 3.31 0.43 9.62
C VAL A 171 3.75 1.69 8.88
N ILE A 172 2.80 2.56 8.53
CA ILE A 172 3.13 3.96 8.21
C ILE A 172 3.12 4.71 9.53
N SER A 173 4.31 4.96 10.09
CA SER A 173 4.47 5.49 11.45
C SER A 173 4.37 7.01 11.49
N GLU A 174 4.75 7.69 10.41
CA GLU A 174 4.78 9.16 10.38
C GLU A 174 4.38 9.70 9.02
N ILE A 175 3.58 10.78 9.03
CA ILE A 175 3.14 11.51 7.84
C ILE A 175 3.41 13.00 8.07
N MET A 176 4.39 13.55 7.35
CA MET A 176 4.64 15.00 7.27
C MET A 176 4.10 15.50 5.94
N TYR A 177 2.82 15.91 5.93
CA TYR A 177 2.11 16.30 4.71
C TYR A 177 2.09 17.82 4.46
N ASN A 178 2.19 18.66 5.50
CA ASN A 178 2.24 20.11 5.36
C ASN A 178 3.25 20.72 6.34
N PRO A 179 4.56 20.65 6.05
CA PRO A 179 5.58 21.16 6.95
C PRO A 179 5.48 22.68 7.14
N SER A 180 6.03 23.20 8.24
CA SER A 180 6.16 24.64 8.42
C SER A 180 7.14 25.21 7.38
N GLY A 181 6.65 25.93 6.37
CA GLY A 181 7.47 26.52 5.32
C GLY A 181 7.32 25.79 3.98
N PRO A 182 8.40 25.54 3.21
CA PRO A 182 8.30 24.83 1.95
C PRO A 182 7.94 23.34 2.13
N ASP A 183 7.03 22.87 1.30
CA ASP A 183 6.62 21.47 1.14
C ASP A 183 7.78 20.53 0.78
N ASP A 184 8.97 21.05 0.47
CA ASP A 184 10.14 20.24 0.09
C ASP A 184 10.62 19.31 1.21
N THR A 185 10.14 19.51 2.44
CA THR A 185 10.48 18.70 3.61
C THR A 185 9.39 17.69 4.01
N GLU A 186 8.41 17.45 3.13
CA GLU A 186 7.44 16.36 3.27
C GLU A 186 8.09 14.97 3.22
N TYR A 187 7.50 14.03 3.96
CA TYR A 187 7.92 12.64 3.97
C TYR A 187 6.82 11.70 4.49
N LEU A 188 6.99 10.43 4.14
CA LEU A 188 6.32 9.30 4.78
C LEU A 188 7.37 8.41 5.43
N GLU A 189 7.08 7.91 6.62
CA GLU A 189 7.91 6.95 7.32
C GLU A 189 7.24 5.58 7.39
N LEU A 190 8.01 4.55 7.07
CA LEU A 190 7.66 3.17 7.32
C LEU A 190 8.41 2.65 8.54
N HIS A 191 7.71 1.84 9.34
CA HIS A 191 8.27 1.16 10.50
C HIS A 191 7.89 -0.32 10.48
N ASN A 192 8.83 -1.19 10.84
CA ASN A 192 8.56 -2.62 11.01
C ASN A 192 8.41 -2.96 12.50
N ILE A 193 7.17 -3.07 12.97
CA ILE A 193 6.86 -3.45 14.37
C ILE A 193 6.99 -4.95 14.62
N GLY A 194 7.29 -5.73 13.58
CA GLY A 194 7.39 -7.18 13.64
C GLY A 194 8.76 -7.68 14.08
N PRO A 195 8.87 -8.95 14.50
CA PRO A 195 10.13 -9.56 14.95
C PRO A 195 11.08 -9.95 13.80
N ASP A 196 10.57 -10.02 12.57
CA ASP A 196 11.30 -10.51 11.39
C ASP A 196 11.54 -9.38 10.38
N PRO A 197 12.64 -9.41 9.61
CA PRO A 197 12.87 -8.46 8.53
C PRO A 197 11.85 -8.61 7.40
N LEU A 198 11.41 -7.49 6.82
CA LEU A 198 10.50 -7.43 5.68
C LEU A 198 11.27 -7.08 4.40
N ASP A 199 11.18 -7.94 3.38
CA ASP A 199 11.68 -7.64 2.04
C ASP A 199 10.66 -6.77 1.29
N LEU A 200 11.03 -5.56 0.93
CA LEU A 200 10.18 -4.58 0.25
C LEU A 200 10.24 -4.70 -1.28
N THR A 201 10.84 -5.76 -1.82
CA THR A 201 10.76 -6.07 -3.26
C THR A 201 9.31 -6.14 -3.72
N ASP A 202 9.00 -5.49 -4.83
CA ASP A 202 7.65 -5.31 -5.39
C ASP A 202 6.66 -4.54 -4.47
N VAL A 203 7.12 -3.98 -3.35
CA VAL A 203 6.33 -3.04 -2.54
C VAL A 203 6.41 -1.66 -3.18
N ARG A 204 5.29 -0.94 -3.19
CA ARG A 204 5.21 0.42 -3.72
C ARG A 204 4.08 1.22 -3.13
N PHE A 205 4.24 2.54 -3.13
CA PHE A 205 3.12 3.47 -2.99
C PHE A 205 2.41 3.65 -4.34
N THR A 206 1.08 3.75 -4.30
CA THR A 206 0.22 3.90 -5.50
C THR A 206 -0.84 5.00 -5.38
N LYS A 207 -0.98 5.58 -4.18
CA LYS A 207 -1.82 6.73 -3.81
C LYS A 207 -1.14 7.48 -2.66
N GLY A 208 -1.31 8.79 -2.58
CA GLY A 208 -0.43 9.67 -1.83
C GLY A 208 0.71 10.07 -2.74
N ILE A 209 1.76 9.26 -2.69
CA ILE A 209 2.94 9.39 -3.52
C ILE A 209 3.04 8.26 -4.54
N ASP A 210 3.89 8.43 -5.55
CA ASP A 210 4.32 7.36 -6.44
C ASP A 210 5.78 7.02 -6.19
N TYR A 211 6.02 5.84 -5.63
CA TYR A 211 7.34 5.38 -5.23
C TYR A 211 7.41 3.85 -5.24
N ASP A 212 8.36 3.31 -5.99
CA ASP A 212 8.69 1.88 -6.03
C ASP A 212 9.97 1.64 -5.21
N PHE A 213 9.92 0.71 -4.24
CA PHE A 213 11.10 0.33 -3.49
C PHE A 213 12.08 -0.45 -4.38
N GLU A 214 13.38 -0.19 -4.23
CA GLU A 214 14.41 -0.91 -4.99
C GLU A 214 14.38 -2.41 -4.67
N THR A 215 14.57 -3.25 -5.70
CA THR A 215 14.66 -4.70 -5.51
C THR A 215 15.77 -5.06 -4.51
N GLY A 216 15.42 -5.86 -3.50
CA GLY A 216 16.33 -6.24 -2.42
C GLY A 216 16.40 -5.25 -1.25
N THR A 217 15.56 -4.20 -1.24
CA THR A 217 15.38 -3.35 -0.05
C THR A 217 14.79 -4.18 1.08
N VAL A 218 15.46 -4.22 2.23
CA VAL A 218 15.00 -4.97 3.42
C VAL A 218 14.85 -4.03 4.60
N LEU A 219 13.66 -4.01 5.19
CA LEU A 219 13.37 -3.31 6.43
C LEU A 219 13.54 -4.26 7.62
N ALA A 220 14.62 -4.09 8.39
CA ALA A 220 14.88 -4.92 9.56
C ALA A 220 13.79 -4.78 10.65
N SER A 221 13.71 -5.75 11.57
CA SER A 221 12.82 -5.66 12.73
C SER A 221 13.14 -4.41 13.57
N GLY A 222 12.11 -3.66 13.95
CA GLY A 222 12.20 -2.41 14.71
C GLY A 222 12.82 -1.23 13.95
N ALA A 223 13.14 -1.39 12.66
CA ALA A 223 13.79 -0.35 11.88
C ALA A 223 12.77 0.59 11.23
N TYR A 224 13.26 1.79 10.90
CA TYR A 224 12.53 2.84 10.19
C TYR A 224 13.10 3.04 8.78
N LEU A 225 12.26 3.48 7.86
CA LEU A 225 12.65 3.79 6.49
C LEU A 225 11.80 4.93 5.94
N LEU A 226 12.46 5.97 5.43
CA LEU A 226 11.80 7.19 4.98
C LEU A 226 11.73 7.29 3.46
N VAL A 227 10.61 7.79 2.96
CA VAL A 227 10.42 8.19 1.57
C VAL A 227 10.13 9.68 1.58
N VAL A 228 11.01 10.48 0.97
CA VAL A 228 11.05 11.95 1.14
C VAL A 228 10.76 12.67 -0.16
N ARG A 229 10.26 13.91 -0.10
CA ARG A 229 10.00 14.70 -1.32
C ARG A 229 11.27 15.21 -1.98
N ASN A 230 12.14 15.80 -1.19
CA ASN A 230 13.43 16.32 -1.60
C ASN A 230 14.45 15.98 -0.53
N ARG A 231 15.38 15.08 -0.84
CA ARG A 231 16.40 14.59 0.08
C ARG A 231 17.29 15.71 0.59
N SER A 232 17.70 16.64 -0.28
CA SER A 232 18.57 17.74 0.14
C SER A 232 17.88 18.66 1.15
N ALA A 233 16.62 19.01 0.91
CA ALA A 233 15.85 19.86 1.83
C ALA A 233 15.53 19.13 3.14
N PHE A 234 15.18 17.84 3.05
CA PHE A 234 14.94 16.98 4.19
C PHE A 234 16.19 16.86 5.08
N GLU A 235 17.36 16.55 4.49
CA GLU A 235 18.62 16.40 5.22
C GLU A 235 19.11 17.72 5.81
N GLU A 236 18.82 18.87 5.18
CA GLU A 236 19.09 20.20 5.75
C GLU A 236 18.25 20.46 7.02
N ARG A 237 17.00 19.98 7.04
CA ARG A 237 16.08 20.18 8.18
C ARG A 237 16.28 19.16 9.31
N TYR A 238 16.42 17.87 8.97
CA TYR A 238 16.39 16.76 9.93
C TYR A 238 17.75 16.07 10.13
N GLY A 239 18.74 16.37 9.28
CA GLY A 239 20.07 15.76 9.31
C GLY A 239 20.27 14.66 8.26
N SER A 240 21.52 14.37 7.95
CA SER A 240 21.92 13.45 6.87
C SER A 240 22.02 11.97 7.26
N ASP A 241 21.88 11.64 8.55
CA ASP A 241 22.14 10.30 9.08
C ASP A 241 20.87 9.43 9.19
N LEU A 242 19.77 9.85 8.57
CA LEU A 242 18.47 9.19 8.63
C LEU A 242 18.29 8.14 7.51
N PRO A 243 17.54 7.05 7.75
CA PRO A 243 17.39 5.95 6.81
C PRO A 243 16.43 6.29 5.65
N VAL A 244 16.86 7.13 4.72
CA VAL A 244 16.04 7.53 3.56
C VAL A 244 16.20 6.52 2.41
N ALA A 245 15.12 5.84 2.04
CA ALA A 245 15.05 4.92 0.90
C ALA A 245 15.24 5.64 -0.45
N GLY A 246 14.59 6.79 -0.62
CA GLY A 246 14.64 7.53 -1.88
C GLY A 246 13.72 8.74 -1.89
N GLU A 247 13.75 9.44 -3.02
CA GLU A 247 12.84 10.55 -3.32
C GLU A 247 11.63 10.03 -4.12
N TYR A 248 10.43 10.48 -3.78
CA TYR A 248 9.24 10.20 -4.60
C TYR A 248 9.11 11.16 -5.79
N LEU A 249 8.42 10.73 -6.85
CA LEU A 249 8.46 11.36 -8.18
C LEU A 249 8.05 12.84 -8.20
N ASN A 250 8.63 13.60 -9.14
CA ASN A 250 8.66 15.07 -9.15
C ASN A 250 8.26 15.69 -10.50
N GLU A 251 7.42 15.01 -11.31
CA GLU A 251 7.24 15.45 -12.70
C GLU A 251 6.29 16.65 -12.86
N GLU A 252 5.20 16.81 -12.08
CA GLU A 252 4.34 18.01 -12.14
C GLU A 252 3.59 18.34 -10.80
N GLU A 253 4.28 18.31 -9.64
CA GLU A 253 3.75 18.46 -8.26
C GLU A 253 3.08 17.20 -7.69
N SER A 254 3.88 16.15 -7.46
CA SER A 254 3.49 15.13 -6.47
C SER A 254 4.04 15.58 -5.13
N ARG A 255 3.16 16.21 -4.37
CA ARG A 255 3.31 16.52 -2.94
C ARG A 255 2.15 15.84 -2.22
N LEU A 256 2.26 15.64 -0.92
CA LEU A 256 1.12 15.22 -0.14
C LEU A 256 0.07 16.34 -0.13
N GLU A 257 -1.21 16.01 -0.16
CA GLU A 257 -2.27 17.03 -0.11
C GLU A 257 -2.44 17.58 1.31
N ASN A 258 -2.55 18.91 1.43
CA ASN A 258 -2.63 19.59 2.72
C ASN A 258 -3.99 19.38 3.41
N ASP A 259 -5.06 19.17 2.64
CA ASP A 259 -6.43 19.04 3.15
C ASP A 259 -6.84 17.56 3.33
N GLY A 260 -5.87 16.65 3.41
CA GLY A 260 -6.10 15.21 3.49
C GLY A 260 -6.16 14.48 2.14
N GLU A 261 -5.70 13.22 2.13
CA GLU A 261 -5.82 12.35 0.96
C GLU A 261 -5.72 10.85 1.29
N ARG A 262 -5.81 10.02 0.25
CA ARG A 262 -5.69 8.57 0.36
C ARG A 262 -4.24 8.13 0.22
N ILE A 263 -3.72 7.45 1.25
CA ILE A 263 -2.46 6.73 1.18
C ILE A 263 -2.71 5.27 0.85
N LYS A 264 -1.94 4.72 -0.10
CA LYS A 264 -2.02 3.31 -0.46
C LYS A 264 -0.66 2.71 -0.77
N ILE A 265 -0.26 1.73 0.03
CA ILE A 265 0.92 0.90 -0.17
C ILE A 265 0.49 -0.52 -0.58
N THR A 266 1.18 -1.11 -1.54
CA THR A 266 0.81 -2.38 -2.17
C THR A 266 2.02 -3.30 -2.32
N LEU A 267 1.81 -4.62 -2.23
CA LEU A 267 2.73 -5.64 -2.72
C LEU A 267 2.24 -6.10 -4.09
N GLY A 268 2.95 -5.72 -5.16
CA GLY A 268 2.47 -5.87 -6.53
C GLY A 268 1.14 -5.15 -6.74
N THR A 269 0.09 -5.88 -7.04
CA THR A 269 -1.27 -5.32 -7.17
C THR A 269 -2.12 -5.41 -5.91
N PHE A 270 -1.64 -6.09 -4.86
CA PHE A 270 -2.41 -6.36 -3.64
C PHE A 270 -2.18 -5.24 -2.60
N PRO A 271 -3.23 -4.59 -2.07
CA PRO A 271 -3.07 -3.56 -1.03
C PRO A 271 -2.60 -4.14 0.30
N ILE A 272 -1.56 -3.56 0.87
CA ILE A 272 -1.13 -3.81 2.25
C ILE A 272 -1.97 -2.92 3.17
N HIS A 273 -1.84 -1.59 3.00
CA HIS A 273 -2.64 -0.57 3.68
C HIS A 273 -3.27 0.41 2.69
N ASN A 274 -4.50 0.84 2.97
CA ASN A 274 -5.29 1.75 2.15
C ASN A 274 -6.26 2.54 3.04
N PHE A 275 -5.89 3.75 3.39
CA PHE A 275 -6.64 4.62 4.29
C PHE A 275 -6.62 6.06 3.79
N VAL A 276 -7.41 6.91 4.43
CA VAL A 276 -7.45 8.36 4.16
C VAL A 276 -7.06 9.05 5.46
N TYR A 277 -6.13 10.01 5.38
CA TYR A 277 -5.92 10.97 6.44
C TYR A 277 -6.66 12.28 6.12
N ASP A 278 -6.89 13.09 7.14
CA ASP A 278 -7.58 14.37 7.07
C ASP A 278 -6.83 15.37 7.97
N ASP A 279 -7.10 16.66 7.80
CA ASP A 279 -6.51 17.75 8.59
C ASP A 279 -7.51 18.35 9.60
N ASN A 280 -8.75 17.85 9.64
CA ASN A 280 -9.79 18.30 10.56
C ASN A 280 -9.97 17.36 11.76
N VAL A 281 -10.43 17.90 12.90
CA VAL A 281 -10.85 17.09 14.06
C VAL A 281 -11.74 15.90 13.63
N PRO A 282 -11.43 14.66 14.06
CA PRO A 282 -10.53 14.29 15.15
C PRO A 282 -9.06 14.04 14.80
N TRP A 283 -8.61 14.37 13.58
CA TRP A 283 -7.19 14.30 13.23
C TRP A 283 -6.41 15.45 13.89
N PRO A 284 -5.07 15.33 14.04
CA PRO A 284 -4.25 16.38 14.63
C PRO A 284 -4.15 17.62 13.72
N GLU A 285 -5.05 18.59 13.88
CA GLU A 285 -5.15 19.77 13.01
C GLU A 285 -3.84 20.59 12.97
N GLU A 286 -3.05 20.62 14.05
CA GLU A 286 -1.76 21.35 14.11
C GLU A 286 -0.63 20.67 13.30
N ALA A 287 -0.87 19.49 12.71
CA ALA A 287 0.02 18.93 11.69
C ALA A 287 -0.08 19.71 10.36
N ASP A 288 -1.15 20.50 10.18
CA ASP A 288 -1.34 21.37 9.02
C ASP A 288 -0.55 22.68 9.16
N ALA A 289 0.61 22.77 8.51
CA ALA A 289 1.51 23.94 8.51
C ALA A 289 2.06 24.35 9.89
N GLY A 290 1.67 23.69 10.99
CA GLY A 290 2.17 23.92 12.35
C GLY A 290 3.59 23.40 12.59
N GLY A 291 4.15 22.67 11.62
CA GLY A 291 5.51 22.13 11.66
C GLY A 291 5.63 20.77 12.35
N PHE A 292 4.51 20.16 12.71
CA PHE A 292 4.42 18.82 13.27
C PHE A 292 4.10 17.80 12.18
N ALA A 293 4.57 16.57 12.36
CA ALA A 293 4.05 15.43 11.62
C ALA A 293 2.83 14.85 12.36
N MET A 294 2.04 14.05 11.66
CA MET A 294 1.20 13.05 12.32
C MET A 294 2.04 11.82 12.61
N GLU A 295 2.10 11.42 13.88
CA GLU A 295 2.82 10.23 14.34
C GLU A 295 1.80 9.20 14.87
N LEU A 296 1.92 7.96 14.42
CA LEU A 296 1.08 6.85 14.81
C LEU A 296 1.53 6.34 16.18
N MET A 297 0.68 6.50 17.18
CA MET A 297 0.99 6.09 18.56
C MET A 297 0.73 4.63 18.84
N ARG A 298 -0.21 4.04 18.10
CA ARG A 298 -0.74 2.71 18.35
C ARG A 298 -1.48 2.19 17.14
N THR A 299 -1.58 0.88 17.05
CA THR A 299 -2.46 0.19 16.10
C THR A 299 -3.75 -0.25 16.79
N SER A 300 -4.75 -0.56 15.98
CA SER A 300 -6.02 -1.16 16.42
C SER A 300 -6.38 -2.31 15.50
N ASP A 301 -7.00 -3.37 16.04
CA ASP A 301 -7.54 -4.43 15.18
C ASP A 301 -8.75 -3.89 14.43
N ASN A 302 -8.51 -3.51 13.18
CA ASN A 302 -9.49 -3.00 12.25
C ASN A 302 -9.78 -4.00 11.12
N SER A 303 -9.26 -5.23 11.23
CA SER A 303 -9.28 -6.25 10.18
C SER A 303 -10.71 -6.63 9.73
N SER A 304 -11.69 -6.60 10.64
CA SER A 304 -13.08 -6.90 10.32
C SER A 304 -13.81 -5.76 9.60
N SER A 305 -13.46 -4.52 9.92
CA SER A 305 -14.17 -3.32 9.45
C SER A 305 -13.51 -2.75 8.19
N ALA A 306 -12.18 -2.77 8.12
CA ALA A 306 -11.39 -2.40 6.95
C ALA A 306 -10.26 -3.42 6.72
N PRO A 307 -10.53 -4.53 6.00
CA PRO A 307 -9.52 -5.57 5.75
C PRO A 307 -8.28 -5.12 4.96
N LEU A 308 -8.34 -3.94 4.33
CA LEU A 308 -7.22 -3.32 3.59
C LEU A 308 -6.52 -2.22 4.40
N ASP A 309 -6.85 -2.06 5.67
CA ASP A 309 -6.14 -1.25 6.66
C ASP A 309 -6.33 -1.92 8.04
N PRO A 310 -5.81 -3.14 8.22
CA PRO A 310 -6.10 -3.96 9.40
C PRO A 310 -5.50 -3.39 10.69
N LEU A 311 -4.50 -2.50 10.60
CA LEU A 311 -3.87 -1.83 11.74
C LEU A 311 -4.58 -0.52 12.13
N GLY A 312 -5.53 -0.05 11.33
CA GLY A 312 -6.36 1.12 11.64
C GLY A 312 -5.65 2.46 11.49
N HIS A 313 -4.82 2.62 10.44
CA HIS A 313 -4.26 3.92 10.08
C HIS A 313 -5.36 4.94 9.73
N GLY A 314 -6.52 4.50 9.25
CA GLY A 314 -7.67 5.37 8.99
C GLY A 314 -8.43 5.83 10.24
N ILE A 315 -7.97 5.49 11.45
CA ILE A 315 -8.59 5.87 12.71
C ILE A 315 -7.81 7.02 13.33
N ALA A 316 -8.35 8.23 13.25
CA ALA A 316 -7.68 9.46 13.72
C ALA A 316 -7.14 9.38 15.16
N THR A 317 -7.83 8.70 16.09
CA THR A 317 -7.40 8.58 17.49
C THR A 317 -6.16 7.71 17.72
N ASN A 318 -5.66 7.07 16.66
CA ASN A 318 -4.36 6.39 16.67
C ASN A 318 -3.19 7.36 16.39
N TRP A 319 -3.48 8.55 15.86
CA TRP A 319 -2.49 9.56 15.49
C TRP A 319 -2.40 10.69 16.51
N ARG A 320 -1.23 11.31 16.60
CA ARG A 320 -0.98 12.52 17.39
C ARG A 320 -0.04 13.47 16.67
N LEU A 321 0.14 14.65 17.24
CA LEU A 321 1.24 15.53 16.89
C LEU A 321 2.58 14.88 17.27
N GLY A 322 3.51 14.90 16.33
CA GLY A 322 4.85 14.31 16.45
C GLY A 322 5.86 14.98 15.52
N GLY A 323 6.95 14.28 15.23
CA GLY A 323 8.07 14.84 14.47
C GLY A 323 9.40 14.21 14.85
N SER A 324 9.58 12.90 14.64
CA SER A 324 10.80 12.19 15.04
C SER A 324 11.33 11.22 13.97
N PRO A 325 11.60 11.72 12.74
CA PRO A 325 11.95 10.85 11.62
C PRO A 325 13.17 9.99 11.94
N GLY A 326 13.04 8.69 11.70
CA GLY A 326 14.02 7.63 11.91
C GLY A 326 14.06 7.06 13.33
N SER A 327 13.15 7.44 14.24
CA SER A 327 13.19 7.03 15.64
C SER A 327 11.85 7.07 16.36
N ALA A 328 11.68 6.21 17.37
CA ALA A 328 10.54 6.31 18.29
C ALA A 328 10.65 7.55 19.19
N SER A 329 9.55 8.28 19.36
CA SER A 329 9.44 9.33 20.38
C SER A 329 8.63 8.91 21.62
N SER A 330 8.12 7.68 21.64
CA SER A 330 7.31 7.12 22.72
C SER A 330 8.07 7.02 24.06
N GLN A 331 7.37 7.31 25.16
CA GLN A 331 7.84 7.17 26.54
C GLN A 331 6.79 6.42 27.35
N THR A 332 7.19 5.29 27.93
CA THR A 332 6.34 4.49 28.81
C THR A 332 6.40 4.96 30.25
N PHE A 333 5.33 4.68 31.01
CA PHE A 333 5.28 4.89 32.44
C PHE A 333 6.21 3.93 33.19
N GLU A 334 7.17 4.48 33.94
CA GLU A 334 8.18 3.71 34.68
C GLU A 334 7.87 3.55 36.19
N GLY A 335 6.77 4.13 36.68
CA GLY A 335 6.42 4.11 38.10
C GLY A 335 5.95 2.73 38.57
N SER A 336 6.32 2.34 39.80
CA SER A 336 5.90 1.06 40.37
C SER A 336 4.44 1.03 40.84
N ASP A 337 3.89 2.19 41.19
CA ASP A 337 2.48 2.35 41.57
C ASP A 337 1.87 3.51 40.77
N PRO A 338 0.96 3.20 39.80
CA PRO A 338 0.24 4.20 39.02
C PRO A 338 -0.57 5.21 39.85
N LEU A 339 -0.91 4.86 41.11
CA LEU A 339 -1.77 5.65 41.99
C LEU A 339 -1.01 6.40 43.09
N ASP A 340 0.32 6.32 43.11
CA ASP A 340 1.14 7.07 44.06
C ASP A 340 0.99 8.58 43.83
N ASP A 341 0.96 9.37 44.90
CA ASP A 341 0.85 10.84 44.86
C ASP A 341 1.97 11.36 45.78
N SER A 342 3.18 11.39 45.21
CA SER A 342 4.41 11.60 45.97
C SER A 342 4.55 13.03 46.49
N ASP A 343 4.02 14.00 45.76
CA ASP A 343 4.09 15.43 46.09
C ASP A 343 2.80 15.99 46.71
N GLN A 344 1.73 15.19 46.79
CA GLN A 344 0.46 15.48 47.46
C GLN A 344 -0.31 16.63 46.83
N ASP A 345 -0.23 16.77 45.51
CA ASP A 345 -1.02 17.75 44.76
C ASP A 345 -2.40 17.21 44.31
N GLY A 346 -2.64 15.91 44.51
CA GLY A 346 -3.88 15.21 44.20
C GLY A 346 -3.91 14.56 42.82
N LEU A 347 -2.83 14.62 42.04
CA LEU A 347 -2.66 13.88 40.81
C LEU A 347 -1.80 12.63 41.05
N PRO A 348 -2.31 11.43 40.73
CA PRO A 348 -1.52 10.21 40.84
C PRO A 348 -0.42 10.16 39.76
N ALA A 349 0.67 9.45 40.04
CA ALA A 349 1.87 9.36 39.21
C ALA A 349 1.61 8.97 37.75
N PHE A 350 0.63 8.12 37.48
CA PHE A 350 0.26 7.79 36.10
C PHE A 350 -0.46 8.94 35.39
N LEU A 351 -1.28 9.71 36.11
CA LEU A 351 -1.90 10.90 35.54
C LEU A 351 -0.86 12.02 35.37
N GLU A 352 0.11 12.14 36.27
CA GLU A 352 1.27 13.02 36.10
C GLU A 352 2.04 12.70 34.81
N HIS A 353 2.38 11.42 34.56
CA HIS A 353 3.00 10.97 33.31
C HIS A 353 2.15 11.30 32.08
N ALA A 354 0.85 11.07 32.17
CA ALA A 354 -0.11 11.33 31.10
C ALA A 354 -0.20 12.83 30.74
N LEU A 355 -0.23 13.70 31.75
CA LEU A 355 -0.38 15.16 31.57
C LEU A 355 0.95 15.88 31.36
N GLY A 356 2.08 15.22 31.67
CA GLY A 356 3.43 15.76 31.53
C GLY A 356 3.89 16.61 32.72
N SER A 357 3.32 16.40 33.90
CA SER A 357 3.74 17.03 35.16
C SER A 357 4.81 16.20 35.88
N ASP A 358 5.40 16.78 36.92
CA ASP A 358 6.50 16.24 37.71
C ASP A 358 5.99 15.78 39.09
N ASN A 359 5.93 14.46 39.29
CA ASN A 359 5.48 13.77 40.51
C ASN A 359 6.30 14.08 41.79
N LEU A 360 7.29 14.97 41.72
CA LEU A 360 8.06 15.49 42.85
C LEU A 360 7.84 16.99 43.10
N ASN A 361 7.03 17.65 42.27
CA ASN A 361 6.81 19.09 42.29
C ASN A 361 5.30 19.41 42.33
N PRO A 362 4.76 19.76 43.51
CA PRO A 362 3.32 19.93 43.71
C PRO A 362 2.73 21.19 43.05
N LEU A 363 3.56 21.95 42.32
CA LEU A 363 3.14 23.10 41.53
C LEU A 363 3.02 22.79 40.03
N SER A 364 3.40 21.58 39.60
CA SER A 364 3.45 21.21 38.19
C SER A 364 2.15 20.61 37.66
N GLY A 365 1.42 19.89 38.50
CA GLY A 365 0.13 19.27 38.19
C GLY A 365 -1.11 20.18 38.25
N PRO A 366 -1.22 21.11 39.22
CA PRO A 366 -2.41 21.96 39.33
C PRO A 366 -2.67 22.78 38.05
N GLU A 367 -3.94 22.95 37.68
CA GLU A 367 -4.41 23.65 36.47
C GLU A 367 -4.24 22.91 35.13
N LEU A 368 -3.59 21.75 35.10
CA LEU A 368 -3.49 20.92 33.88
C LEU A 368 -4.82 20.32 33.43
N ILE A 369 -5.83 20.33 34.30
CA ILE A 369 -7.21 19.95 33.98
C ILE A 369 -8.11 21.11 34.38
N SER A 370 -8.94 21.58 33.44
CA SER A 370 -9.87 22.67 33.69
C SER A 370 -11.21 22.44 33.00
N ALA A 371 -12.27 22.98 33.60
CA ALA A 371 -13.59 23.02 33.02
C ALA A 371 -14.09 24.47 32.98
N GLY A 372 -14.67 24.88 31.87
CA GLY A 372 -15.07 26.26 31.63
C GLY A 372 -16.29 26.39 30.73
N ARG A 373 -16.63 27.62 30.36
CA ARG A 373 -17.58 27.88 29.27
C ARG A 373 -16.90 28.70 28.20
N GLN A 374 -17.00 28.25 26.96
CA GLN A 374 -16.50 28.98 25.79
C GLN A 374 -17.64 29.12 24.79
N ASN A 375 -17.92 30.35 24.35
CA ASN A 375 -19.02 30.67 23.43
C ASN A 375 -20.40 30.12 23.85
N GLY A 376 -20.63 29.96 25.16
CA GLY A 376 -21.88 29.45 25.72
C GLY A 376 -21.91 27.94 25.98
N ALA A 377 -21.03 27.16 25.35
CA ALA A 377 -20.91 25.71 25.59
C ALA A 377 -19.99 25.40 26.78
N LEU A 378 -20.27 24.31 27.50
CA LEU A 378 -19.36 23.79 28.53
C LEU A 378 -18.14 23.16 27.85
N THR A 379 -16.94 23.48 28.31
CA THR A 379 -15.70 22.88 27.80
C THR A 379 -14.93 22.21 28.93
N PHE A 380 -14.23 21.14 28.58
CA PHE A 380 -13.32 20.43 29.46
C PHE A 380 -11.97 20.28 28.74
N SER A 381 -10.96 20.92 29.29
CA SER A 381 -9.64 21.01 28.69
C SER A 381 -8.61 20.37 29.60
N PHE A 382 -7.67 19.65 29.02
CA PHE A 382 -6.54 19.09 29.76
C PHE A 382 -5.26 19.11 28.93
N GLN A 383 -4.12 19.18 29.62
CA GLN A 383 -2.81 19.02 28.99
C GLN A 383 -2.55 17.54 28.73
N ARG A 384 -1.91 17.23 27.61
CA ARG A 384 -1.49 15.88 27.25
C ARG A 384 -0.01 15.90 26.95
N LYS A 385 0.74 14.94 27.48
CA LYS A 385 2.11 14.65 27.05
C LYS A 385 2.06 13.89 25.72
N LEU A 386 2.67 14.43 24.67
CA LEU A 386 2.61 13.83 23.33
C LEU A 386 3.33 12.48 23.31
N SER A 387 4.50 12.37 23.95
CA SER A 387 5.26 11.11 23.98
C SER A 387 4.64 9.99 24.82
N ALA A 388 3.58 10.24 25.59
CA ALA A 388 2.95 9.23 26.46
C ALA A 388 1.96 8.34 25.66
N ASP A 389 2.49 7.58 24.69
CA ASP A 389 1.66 6.77 23.77
C ASP A 389 0.97 5.59 24.46
N ASP A 390 1.51 5.18 25.62
CA ASP A 390 0.97 4.19 26.53
C ASP A 390 -0.27 4.69 27.31
N VAL A 391 -0.72 5.93 27.04
CA VAL A 391 -1.91 6.51 27.65
C VAL A 391 -3.04 6.67 26.63
N ARG A 392 -4.20 6.11 26.97
CA ARG A 392 -5.48 6.44 26.33
C ARG A 392 -6.35 7.31 27.24
N PHE A 393 -6.62 8.52 26.78
CA PHE A 393 -7.57 9.43 27.44
C PHE A 393 -9.02 9.12 27.07
N THR A 394 -9.92 9.28 28.02
CA THR A 394 -11.37 9.28 27.80
C THR A 394 -11.98 10.35 28.68
N VAL A 395 -12.70 11.30 28.08
CA VAL A 395 -13.50 12.26 28.85
C VAL A 395 -14.87 11.64 29.07
N GLU A 396 -15.29 11.59 30.33
CA GLU A 396 -16.57 11.00 30.72
C GLU A 396 -17.46 12.07 31.35
N VAL A 397 -18.76 11.98 31.08
CA VAL A 397 -19.78 12.90 31.58
C VAL A 397 -20.80 12.15 32.42
N SER A 398 -21.37 12.83 33.42
CA SER A 398 -22.37 12.25 34.32
C SER A 398 -23.33 13.32 34.85
N ARG A 399 -24.58 12.93 35.12
CA ARG A 399 -25.57 13.78 35.80
C ARG A 399 -25.70 13.50 37.29
N ASP A 400 -25.25 12.34 37.75
CA ASP A 400 -25.51 11.82 39.09
C ASP A 400 -24.26 11.31 39.82
N LEU A 401 -23.08 11.39 39.17
CA LEU A 401 -21.80 10.85 39.63
C LEU A 401 -21.77 9.31 39.76
N ILE A 402 -22.83 8.63 39.32
CA ILE A 402 -22.97 7.17 39.40
C ILE A 402 -22.84 6.58 37.99
N LEU A 403 -23.67 7.04 37.05
CA LEU A 403 -23.62 6.63 35.66
C LEU A 403 -22.72 7.60 34.87
N TRP A 404 -21.66 7.05 34.28
CA TRP A 404 -20.71 7.79 33.45
C TRP A 404 -20.81 7.32 32.00
N THR A 405 -20.85 8.26 31.06
CA THR A 405 -20.91 7.99 29.62
C THR A 405 -19.80 8.74 28.88
N ASN A 406 -19.49 8.31 27.66
CA ASN A 406 -18.51 8.98 26.78
C ASN A 406 -19.21 9.95 25.80
N GLU A 407 -20.31 10.58 26.23
CA GLU A 407 -21.09 11.51 25.43
C GLU A 407 -20.40 12.88 25.39
N THR A 408 -19.28 12.89 24.67
CA THR A 408 -18.40 14.04 24.46
C THR A 408 -17.92 14.06 23.02
N THR A 409 -17.62 15.24 22.49
CA THR A 409 -16.91 15.39 21.22
C THR A 409 -15.63 16.18 21.45
N LEU A 410 -14.56 15.76 20.76
CA LEU A 410 -13.34 16.56 20.66
C LEU A 410 -13.69 17.86 19.94
N VAL A 411 -13.20 18.98 20.46
CA VAL A 411 -13.39 20.32 19.90
C VAL A 411 -12.11 20.79 19.22
N SER A 412 -10.96 20.58 19.86
CA SER A 412 -9.65 20.96 19.33
C SER A 412 -8.53 20.28 20.12
N GLU A 413 -7.37 20.14 19.49
CA GLU A 413 -6.09 19.85 20.14
C GLU A 413 -5.06 20.86 19.64
N THR A 414 -4.53 21.69 20.52
CA THR A 414 -3.57 22.75 20.17
C THR A 414 -2.20 22.43 20.74
N ALA A 415 -1.13 22.65 19.98
CA ALA A 415 0.22 22.42 20.45
C ALA A 415 0.55 23.28 21.69
N GLY A 416 1.11 22.64 22.72
CA GLY A 416 1.54 23.26 23.96
C GLY A 416 3.04 23.51 23.99
N ASN A 417 3.59 23.68 25.19
CA ASN A 417 5.04 23.81 25.39
C ASN A 417 5.68 22.42 25.59
N GLU A 418 6.98 22.29 25.31
CA GLU A 418 7.79 21.14 25.77
C GLU A 418 7.23 19.74 25.44
N GLY A 419 6.68 19.54 24.22
CA GLY A 419 6.18 18.23 23.79
C GLY A 419 4.82 17.87 24.40
N THR A 420 4.01 18.87 24.72
CA THR A 420 2.62 18.70 25.20
C THR A 420 1.62 19.29 24.21
N SER A 421 0.35 18.95 24.39
CA SER A 421 -0.79 19.58 23.71
C SER A 421 -1.90 19.91 24.72
N ILE A 422 -2.77 20.86 24.39
CA ILE A 422 -4.00 21.14 25.13
C ILE A 422 -5.17 20.59 24.35
N VAL A 423 -5.83 19.59 24.93
CA VAL A 423 -6.97 18.89 24.32
C VAL A 423 -8.26 19.42 24.94
N THR A 424 -9.24 19.79 24.12
CA THR A 424 -10.52 20.35 24.57
C THR A 424 -11.71 19.54 24.08
N TYR A 425 -12.58 19.14 25.00
CA TYR A 425 -13.83 18.43 24.73
C TYR A 425 -15.05 19.28 25.12
N THR A 426 -16.18 19.00 24.49
CA THR A 426 -17.51 19.49 24.90
C THR A 426 -18.45 18.30 25.09
N PRO A 427 -19.34 18.31 26.11
CA PRO A 427 -20.35 17.27 26.26
C PRO A 427 -21.36 17.31 25.10
N THR A 428 -21.77 16.14 24.62
CA THR A 428 -22.89 15.98 23.68
C THR A 428 -24.17 15.50 24.37
N LEU A 429 -24.09 15.21 25.66
CA LEU A 429 -25.24 14.87 26.49
C LEU A 429 -26.26 16.02 26.47
N GLU A 430 -27.52 15.74 26.08
CA GLU A 430 -28.56 16.75 25.90
C GLU A 430 -28.68 17.69 27.11
N GLU A 431 -28.85 18.99 26.85
CA GLU A 431 -28.99 19.99 27.89
C GLU A 431 -30.31 19.78 28.65
N ASP A 432 -30.20 19.51 29.95
CA ASP A 432 -31.30 19.63 30.91
C ASP A 432 -30.96 20.79 31.84
N ASN A 433 -31.67 21.91 31.62
CA ASN A 433 -31.41 23.21 32.24
C ASN A 433 -31.45 23.20 33.78
N ASP A 434 -32.03 22.16 34.40
CA ASP A 434 -32.13 22.03 35.86
C ASP A 434 -31.12 21.02 36.45
N SER A 435 -30.30 20.36 35.62
CA SER A 435 -29.37 19.32 36.06
C SER A 435 -27.92 19.81 36.17
N ARG A 436 -27.20 19.36 37.20
CA ARG A 436 -25.75 19.53 37.30
C ARG A 436 -25.09 18.52 36.37
N LEU A 437 -24.17 18.99 35.53
CA LEU A 437 -23.32 18.14 34.72
C LEU A 437 -21.93 18.04 35.36
N PHE A 438 -21.42 16.82 35.46
CA PHE A 438 -20.09 16.51 35.96
C PHE A 438 -19.26 15.95 34.81
N MET A 439 -17.97 16.29 34.78
CA MET A 439 -17.01 15.78 33.81
C MET A 439 -15.80 15.23 34.55
N ARG A 440 -15.20 14.17 34.03
CA ARG A 440 -13.92 13.65 34.54
C ARG A 440 -13.05 13.17 33.40
N LEU A 441 -11.74 13.19 33.64
CA LEU A 441 -10.75 12.59 32.77
C LEU A 441 -10.44 11.18 33.27
N ARG A 442 -10.42 10.20 32.36
CA ARG A 442 -9.94 8.85 32.63
C ARG A 442 -8.72 8.59 31.76
N ALA A 443 -7.57 8.40 32.39
CA ALA A 443 -6.37 7.87 31.75
C ALA A 443 -6.37 6.34 31.90
N THR A 444 -6.10 5.62 30.81
CA THR A 444 -6.00 4.15 30.82
C THR A 444 -4.67 3.74 30.21
N LEU A 445 -3.91 2.89 30.90
CA LEU A 445 -2.70 2.29 30.35
C LEU A 445 -3.06 1.39 29.16
N VAL A 446 -2.36 1.57 28.05
CA VAL A 446 -2.49 0.81 26.81
C VAL A 446 -1.11 0.51 26.25
N ASP A 447 -1.01 -0.47 25.37
CA ASP A 447 0.26 -0.75 24.69
C ASP A 447 0.52 0.33 23.61
N PRO A 448 1.69 0.99 23.61
CA PRO A 448 2.09 1.88 22.53
C PRO A 448 2.47 1.09 21.27
N LEU A 449 2.81 1.79 20.20
CA LEU A 449 3.44 1.18 19.03
C LEU A 449 4.77 0.50 19.46
N PRO A 450 4.99 -0.79 19.14
CA PRO A 450 6.15 -1.57 19.59
C PRO A 450 7.52 -1.04 19.17
#